data_AF-A0A7S3W1Q5-F1
#
_entry.id   AF-A0A7S3W1Q5-F1
#
_cell.length_a   1.000
_cell.length_b   1.000
_cell.length_c   1.000
_cell.angle_alpha   90.00
_cell.angle_beta   90.00
_cell.angle_gamma   90.00
#
_symmetry.space_group_name_H-M   'P 1'
#
loop_
_entity.id
_entity.type
_entity.pdbx_description
1 polymer ?
#
loop_
_entity_poly.entity_id
_entity_poly.type
_entity_poly.pdbx_seq_one_letter_code
_entity_poly.pdbx_strand_id
1 'polypeptide(L)'
;LRDGDKTRLLGKGVLKAVSNVNELIAPKLIGMDVTKQKEIDKLMVETLDGAQNDWGWSKSQLGANAILAVSMAVCRAGAASMQMPLYEYIANLAGKPTD
;
A
#
# COMPACT_ATOMS: atom_id res chain seq x y z
N LEU A 1 -1.48 8.13 -9.01
CA LEU A 1 -2.46 9.24 -8.97
C LEU A 1 -1.73 10.56 -8.81
N ARG A 2 -2.02 11.53 -9.69
CA ARG A 2 -1.47 12.88 -9.68
C ARG A 2 -2.59 13.89 -9.54
N ASP A 3 -2.26 15.08 -9.04
CA ASP A 3 -3.25 16.16 -8.79
C ASP A 3 -3.76 16.78 -10.10
N GLY A 4 -2.97 16.80 -11.17
CA GLY A 4 -3.37 17.39 -12.46
C GLY A 4 -3.42 18.93 -12.48
N ASP A 5 -3.25 19.57 -11.32
CA ASP A 5 -3.19 21.03 -11.18
C ASP A 5 -1.90 21.61 -11.78
N LYS A 6 -2.00 22.20 -12.97
CA LYS A 6 -0.85 22.79 -13.69
C LYS A 6 -0.17 23.92 -12.92
N THR A 7 -0.87 24.58 -12.00
CA THR A 7 -0.31 25.68 -11.20
C THR A 7 0.62 25.19 -10.09
N ARG A 8 0.52 23.91 -9.71
CA ARG A 8 1.35 23.28 -8.67
C ARG A 8 2.17 22.13 -9.23
N LEU A 9 3.49 22.22 -9.07
CA LEU A 9 4.42 21.15 -9.46
C LEU A 9 4.18 20.65 -10.91
N LEU A 10 3.77 21.55 -11.82
CA LEU A 10 3.47 21.22 -13.22
C LEU A 10 2.41 20.11 -13.37
N GLY A 11 1.40 20.05 -12.51
CA GLY A 11 0.37 18.99 -12.52
C GLY A 11 0.82 17.67 -11.88
N LYS A 12 2.07 17.58 -11.40
CA LYS A 12 2.66 16.36 -10.84
C LYS A 12 2.55 16.26 -9.32
N GLY A 13 1.77 17.13 -8.69
CA GLY A 13 1.41 17.01 -7.27
C GLY A 13 0.73 15.67 -6.96
N VAL A 14 0.68 15.32 -5.67
CA VAL A 14 0.14 14.04 -5.17
C VAL A 14 -0.75 14.21 -3.93
N LEU A 15 -1.26 15.42 -3.66
CA LEU A 15 -2.16 15.67 -2.52
C LEU A 15 -3.39 14.76 -2.56
N LYS A 16 -3.93 14.43 -3.73
CA LYS A 16 -5.05 13.48 -3.84
C LYS A 16 -4.68 12.09 -3.32
N ALA A 17 -3.47 11.62 -3.64
CA ALA A 17 -2.98 10.34 -3.13
C ALA A 17 -2.76 10.37 -1.62
N VAL A 18 -2.26 11.49 -1.08
CA VAL A 18 -2.08 11.69 0.37
C VAL A 18 -3.42 11.68 1.09
N SER A 19 -4.42 12.40 0.58
CA SER A 19 -5.79 12.39 1.12
C SER A 19 -6.39 10.99 1.09
N ASN A 20 -6.25 10.24 -0.02
CA ASN A 20 -6.68 8.84 -0.08
C ASN A 20 -6.05 7.96 1.02
N VAL A 21 -4.75 8.14 1.33
CA VAL A 21 -4.11 7.41 2.44
C VAL A 21 -4.76 7.77 3.76
N ASN A 22 -4.89 9.06 4.06
CA ASN A 22 -5.35 9.53 5.38
C ASN A 22 -6.84 9.28 5.62
N GLU A 23 -7.68 9.44 4.60
CA GLU A 23 -9.13 9.47 4.75
C GLU A 23 -9.80 8.15 4.37
N LEU A 24 -9.23 7.40 3.42
CA LEU A 24 -9.86 6.17 2.89
C LEU A 24 -9.14 4.91 3.36
N ILE A 25 -7.81 4.89 3.32
CA ILE A 25 -7.02 3.70 3.67
C ILE A 25 -6.85 3.59 5.19
N ALA A 26 -6.32 4.63 5.85
CA ALA A 26 -5.95 4.56 7.26
C ALA A 26 -7.08 4.10 8.19
N PRO A 27 -8.33 4.62 8.10
CA PRO A 27 -9.42 4.18 8.97
C PRO A 27 -9.79 2.70 8.83
N LYS A 28 -9.43 2.06 7.70
CA LYS A 28 -9.73 0.65 7.41
C LYS A 28 -8.62 -0.29 7.87
N LEU A 29 -7.41 0.22 8.08
CA LEU A 29 -6.26 -0.59 8.52
C LEU A 29 -5.99 -0.50 10.02
N ILE A 30 -6.54 0.48 10.72
CA ILE A 30 -6.39 0.61 12.18
C ILE A 30 -6.91 -0.64 12.87
N GLY A 31 -6.06 -1.25 13.70
CA GLY A 31 -6.36 -2.48 14.45
C GLY A 31 -6.03 -3.77 13.72
N MET A 32 -5.60 -3.72 12.45
CA MET A 32 -5.13 -4.91 11.74
C MET A 32 -3.73 -5.33 12.18
N ASP A 33 -3.46 -6.63 12.12
CA ASP A 33 -2.15 -7.21 12.37
C ASP A 33 -1.21 -6.94 11.18
N VAL A 34 -0.14 -6.16 11.42
CA VAL A 34 0.86 -5.78 10.42
C VAL A 34 1.62 -6.96 9.82
N THR A 35 1.58 -8.14 10.45
CA THR A 35 2.19 -9.35 9.90
C THR A 35 1.34 -9.99 8.79
N LYS A 36 0.06 -9.59 8.65
CA LYS A 36 -0.87 -10.09 7.63
C LYS A 36 -0.73 -9.30 6.31
N GLN A 37 0.48 -9.23 5.78
CA GLN A 37 0.82 -8.44 4.58
C GLN A 37 -0.14 -8.70 3.41
N LYS A 38 -0.35 -9.98 3.05
CA LYS A 38 -1.22 -10.38 1.93
C LYS A 38 -2.68 -9.96 2.14
N GLU A 39 -3.17 -10.01 3.38
CA GLU A 39 -4.54 -9.62 3.71
C GLU A 39 -4.74 -8.12 3.57
N ILE A 40 -3.81 -7.33 4.13
CA ILE A 40 -3.82 -5.87 4.03
C ILE A 40 -3.69 -5.39 2.58
N ASP A 41 -2.77 -5.98 1.81
CA ASP A 41 -2.59 -5.65 0.40
C ASP A 41 -3.84 -5.97 -0.43
N LYS A 42 -4.48 -7.13 -0.18
CA LYS A 42 -5.72 -7.50 -0.84
C LYS A 42 -6.88 -6.59 -0.47
N LEU A 43 -7.02 -6.25 0.82
CA LEU A 43 -8.04 -5.29 1.27
C LEU A 43 -7.92 -3.97 0.51
N MET A 44 -6.71 -3.41 0.42
CA MET A 44 -6.48 -2.17 -0.32
C MET A 44 -6.76 -2.29 -1.82
N VAL A 45 -6.32 -3.37 -2.47
CA VAL A 45 -6.41 -3.53 -3.93
C VAL A 45 -7.79 -3.99 -4.39
N GLU A 46 -8.32 -5.05 -3.78
CA GLU A 46 -9.52 -5.75 -4.25
C GLU A 46 -10.80 -5.11 -3.68
N THR A 47 -10.76 -4.62 -2.44
CA THR A 47 -11.96 -4.12 -1.75
C THR A 47 -12.03 -2.60 -1.67
N LEU A 48 -10.96 -1.91 -1.27
CA LEU A 48 -10.98 -0.45 -1.10
C LEU A 48 -10.82 0.30 -2.43
N ASP A 49 -9.92 -0.14 -3.31
CA ASP A 49 -9.78 0.43 -4.66
C ASP A 49 -10.74 -0.20 -5.65
N GLY A 50 -10.70 -1.53 -5.78
CA GLY A 50 -11.61 -2.31 -6.62
C GLY A 50 -11.49 -2.09 -8.13
N ALA A 51 -10.58 -1.22 -8.60
CA ALA A 51 -10.51 -0.89 -10.03
C ALA A 51 -9.81 -1.98 -10.83
N GLN A 52 -10.45 -2.42 -11.90
CA GLN A 52 -9.92 -3.41 -12.84
C GLN A 52 -9.75 -2.85 -14.25
N ASN A 53 -8.87 -3.48 -15.01
CA ASN A 53 -8.79 -3.41 -16.47
C ASN A 53 -8.69 -4.86 -17.01
N ASP A 54 -8.55 -5.02 -18.33
CA ASP A 54 -8.49 -6.34 -18.98
C ASP A 54 -7.34 -7.24 -18.49
N TRP A 55 -6.37 -6.68 -17.76
CA TRP A 55 -5.16 -7.35 -17.27
C TRP A 55 -5.14 -7.49 -15.74
N GLY A 56 -6.20 -7.07 -15.04
CA GLY A 56 -6.35 -7.20 -13.60
C GLY A 56 -6.48 -5.87 -12.86
N TRP A 57 -6.04 -5.83 -11.60
CA TRP A 57 -6.27 -4.69 -10.69
C TRP A 57 -5.42 -3.47 -11.06
N SER A 58 -6.07 -2.44 -11.58
CA SER A 58 -5.43 -1.21 -12.07
C SER A 58 -5.05 -0.23 -10.96
N LYS A 59 -5.71 -0.30 -9.80
CA LYS A 59 -5.42 0.56 -8.62
C LYS A 59 -5.63 2.05 -8.92
N SER A 60 -6.61 2.38 -9.76
CA SER A 60 -6.77 3.70 -10.35
C SER A 60 -7.60 4.66 -9.48
N GLN A 61 -8.41 4.15 -8.55
CA GLN A 61 -9.28 4.96 -7.69
C GLN A 61 -8.49 5.57 -6.52
N LEU A 62 -7.82 4.73 -5.74
CA LEU A 62 -6.94 5.14 -4.64
C LEU A 62 -5.57 5.60 -5.16
N GLY A 63 -5.12 4.99 -6.25
CA GLY A 63 -3.81 5.24 -6.84
C GLY A 63 -2.76 4.25 -6.35
N ALA A 64 -2.10 3.58 -7.29
CA ALA A 64 -1.01 2.63 -7.01
C ALA A 64 0.09 3.21 -6.10
N ASN A 65 0.38 4.51 -6.17
CA ASN A 65 1.35 5.17 -5.30
C ASN A 65 0.90 5.29 -3.84
N ALA A 66 -0.40 5.48 -3.58
CA ALA A 66 -0.95 5.47 -2.23
C ALA A 66 -0.88 4.06 -1.63
N ILE A 67 -1.37 3.06 -2.37
CA ILE A 67 -1.40 1.65 -1.94
C ILE A 67 0.02 1.13 -1.68
N LEU A 68 0.95 1.35 -2.61
CA LEU A 68 2.33 0.86 -2.46
C LEU A 68 3.05 1.48 -1.25
N ALA A 69 2.84 2.78 -1.01
CA ALA A 69 3.46 3.45 0.13
C ALA A 69 3.00 2.84 1.46
N VAL A 70 1.70 2.58 1.61
CA VAL A 70 1.14 1.93 2.80
C VAL A 70 1.61 0.47 2.90
N SER A 71 1.57 -0.28 1.81
CA SER A 71 2.05 -1.67 1.73
C SER A 71 3.50 -1.82 2.23
N MET A 72 4.40 -0.93 1.77
CA MET A 72 5.80 -0.93 2.21
C MET A 72 5.98 -0.50 3.67
N ALA A 73 5.16 0.43 4.17
CA ALA A 73 5.19 0.85 5.57
C ALA A 73 4.73 -0.29 6.49
N VAL A 74 3.65 -0.99 6.12
CA VAL A 74 3.16 -2.19 6.81
C VAL A 74 4.21 -3.29 6.81
N CYS A 75 4.87 -3.53 5.68
CA CYS A 75 5.94 -4.54 5.59
C CYS A 75 7.10 -4.25 6.57
N ARG A 76 7.52 -2.98 6.68
CA ARG A 76 8.51 -2.57 7.68
C ARG A 76 8.01 -2.72 9.12
N ALA A 77 6.76 -2.39 9.38
CA ALA A 77 6.15 -2.57 10.70
C ALA A 77 6.04 -4.07 11.07
N GLY A 78 5.72 -4.94 10.11
CA GLY A 78 5.72 -6.39 10.28
C GLY A 78 7.10 -6.94 10.63
N ALA A 79 8.14 -6.52 9.89
CA ALA A 79 9.53 -6.89 10.19
C ALA A 79 9.94 -6.44 11.60
N ALA A 80 9.61 -5.20 11.99
CA ALA A 80 9.89 -4.67 13.32
C ALA A 80 9.12 -5.42 14.43
N SER A 81 7.85 -5.75 14.20
CA SER A 81 7.01 -6.55 15.11
C SER A 81 7.60 -7.95 15.35
N MET A 82 8.16 -8.55 14.30
CA MET A 82 8.83 -9.86 14.36
C MET A 82 10.31 -9.78 14.77
N GLN A 83 10.82 -8.59 15.13
CA GLN A 83 12.21 -8.36 15.55
C GLN A 83 13.27 -8.90 14.55
N MET A 84 12.99 -8.80 13.25
CA MET A 84 13.90 -9.27 12.20
C MET A 84 14.22 -8.16 11.19
N PRO A 85 15.39 -8.24 10.51
CA PRO A 85 15.70 -7.37 9.40
C PRO A 85 14.65 -7.46 8.29
N LEU A 86 14.42 -6.34 7.59
CA LEU A 86 13.41 -6.27 6.52
C LEU A 86 13.64 -7.30 5.41
N TYR A 87 14.90 -7.61 5.06
CA TYR A 87 15.18 -8.58 4.00
C TYR A 87 14.76 -10.00 4.38
N GLU A 88 14.97 -10.41 5.64
CA GLU A 88 14.54 -11.72 6.15
C GLU A 88 13.01 -11.81 6.21
N TYR A 89 12.35 -10.74 6.67
CA TYR A 89 10.90 -10.68 6.68
C TYR A 89 10.29 -10.83 5.28
N ILE A 90 10.86 -10.15 4.27
CA ILE A 90 10.44 -10.29 2.87
C ILE A 90 10.70 -11.71 2.36
N ALA A 91 11.84 -12.32 2.73
CA ALA A 91 12.18 -13.69 2.37
C ALA A 91 11.15 -14.70 2.94
N ASN A 92 10.73 -14.50 4.19
CA ASN A 92 9.68 -15.27 4.85
C ASN A 92 8.32 -15.11 4.15
N LEU A 93 7.93 -13.88 3.81
CA LEU A 93 6.70 -13.62 3.04
C LEU A 93 6.70 -14.31 1.67
N ALA A 94 7.88 -14.45 1.07
CA ALA A 94 8.06 -15.14 -0.21
C ALA A 94 8.15 -16.67 -0.10
N GLY A 95 8.11 -17.23 1.12
CA GLY A 95 8.30 -18.67 1.35
C GLY A 95 9.72 -19.15 1.03
N LYS A 96 10.72 -18.26 1.14
CA LYS A 96 12.13 -18.52 0.87
C LYS A 96 12.98 -18.00 2.02
N PRO A 97 12.90 -18.61 3.22
CA PRO A 97 13.66 -18.14 4.37
C PRO A 97 15.18 -18.26 4.09
N THR A 98 15.97 -17.46 4.81
CA THR A 98 17.40 -17.27 4.55
C THR A 98 18.31 -18.23 5.35
N ASP A 99 17.74 -19.26 5.98
CA ASP A 99 18.42 -20.28 6.77
C ASP A 99 18.78 -21.56 5.98
#